data_AF-A0A1Q7AAP3-F1
#
_entry.id   AF-A0A1Q7AAP3-F1
#
_cell.length_a   1.000
_cell.length_b   1.000
_cell.length_c   1.000
_cell.angle_alpha   90.00
_cell.angle_beta   90.00
_cell.angle_gamma   90.00
#
_symmetry.space_group_name_H-M   'P 1'
#
loop_
_entity.id
_entity.type
_entity.pdbx_description
1 polymer ?
#
loop_
_entity_poly.entity_id
_entity_poly.type
_entity_poly.pdbx_seq_one_letter_code
_entity_poly.pdbx_strand_id
1 'polypeptide(L)'
;MRTLPAVLVAAHAAVIAFACHEIVAPEPRAPARVARGTAATSLDSLSLAELQLLAQMEDSLIRAIQQDSGDMAAMAELAHLYMLHGAYDAAVGPLARALELAPDREDLRAELRLAFQLGQLDEQHVDLAARAREFVELVAMEGHGC
;
A
#
# COMPACT_ATOMS: atom_id res chain seq x y z
N MET A 1 30.61 -40.95 13.81
CA MET A 1 30.17 -39.65 14.38
C MET A 1 31.27 -38.64 14.07
N ARG A 2 31.10 -37.85 13.00
CA ARG A 2 32.08 -36.85 12.56
C ARG A 2 31.58 -35.48 13.00
N THR A 3 32.18 -34.94 14.05
CA THR A 3 31.95 -33.58 14.54
C THR A 3 32.60 -32.60 13.57
N LEU A 4 31.79 -31.81 12.86
CA LEU A 4 32.28 -30.72 12.03
C LEU A 4 32.88 -29.62 12.94
N PRO A 5 34.06 -29.06 12.64
CA PRO A 5 34.71 -28.06 13.48
C PRO A 5 33.91 -26.75 13.45
N ALA A 6 33.66 -26.17 14.63
CA ALA A 6 32.88 -24.94 14.84
C ALA A 6 33.35 -23.73 13.98
N VAL A 7 34.58 -23.78 13.48
CA VAL A 7 35.17 -22.78 12.57
C VAL A 7 34.45 -22.73 11.21
N LEU A 8 33.91 -23.85 10.72
CA LEU A 8 33.22 -23.90 9.43
C LEU A 8 31.83 -23.23 9.52
N VAL A 9 31.15 -23.31 10.66
CA VAL A 9 29.81 -22.72 10.86
C VAL A 9 29.88 -21.19 10.94
N ALA A 10 30.92 -20.65 11.58
CA ALA A 10 31.13 -19.21 11.67
C ALA A 10 31.45 -18.56 10.31
N ALA A 11 32.21 -19.26 9.46
CA ALA A 11 32.52 -18.79 8.11
C ALA A 11 31.28 -18.73 7.20
N HIS A 12 30.35 -19.69 7.31
CA HIS A 12 29.10 -19.67 6.54
C HIS A 12 28.16 -18.57 7.00
N ALA A 13 28.07 -18.29 8.31
CA ALA A 13 27.23 -17.21 8.83
C ALA A 13 27.68 -15.82 8.35
N ALA A 14 29.00 -15.60 8.23
CA ALA A 14 29.55 -14.33 7.74
C ALA A 14 29.31 -14.11 6.24
N VAL A 15 29.39 -15.18 5.42
CA VAL A 15 29.13 -15.08 3.97
C VAL A 15 27.64 -14.86 3.68
N ILE A 16 26.74 -15.45 4.47
CA ILE A 16 25.29 -15.21 4.35
C ILE A 16 24.95 -13.77 4.77
N ALA A 17 25.56 -13.24 5.82
CA ALA A 17 25.35 -11.84 6.24
C ALA A 17 25.87 -10.82 5.22
N PHE A 18 26.99 -11.11 4.54
CA PHE A 18 27.53 -10.25 3.47
C PHE A 18 26.68 -10.33 2.18
N ALA A 19 26.21 -11.52 1.81
CA ALA A 19 25.31 -11.71 0.66
C ALA A 19 23.91 -11.10 0.88
N CYS A 20 23.43 -11.01 2.12
CA CYS A 20 22.17 -10.32 2.44
C CYS A 20 22.27 -8.79 2.40
N HIS A 21 23.47 -8.21 2.50
CA HIS A 21 23.66 -6.76 2.48
C HIS A 21 23.62 -6.16 1.06
N GLU A 22 23.85 -6.97 0.01
CA GLU A 22 23.77 -6.50 -1.39
C GLU A 22 22.37 -6.62 -2.03
N ILE A 23 21.38 -7.20 -1.34
CA ILE A 23 20.03 -7.40 -1.88
C ILE A 23 19.03 -6.30 -1.43
N VAL A 24 19.38 -5.47 -0.44
CA VAL A 24 18.50 -4.39 0.06
C VAL A 24 18.97 -3.02 -0.44
N ALA A 25 18.80 -2.81 -1.73
CA ALA A 25 18.46 -1.50 -2.25
C ALA A 25 17.51 -1.73 -3.42
N PRO A 26 16.18 -1.70 -3.22
CA PRO A 26 15.33 -1.46 -4.36
C PRO A 26 15.76 -0.10 -4.91
N GLU A 27 16.25 -0.10 -6.16
CA GLU A 27 16.39 1.15 -6.90
C GLU A 27 15.11 1.97 -6.70
N PRO A 28 15.19 3.30 -6.53
CA PRO A 28 14.02 4.14 -6.56
C PRO A 28 13.46 4.10 -7.98
N ARG A 29 12.66 3.05 -8.25
CA ARG A 29 11.86 2.96 -9.45
C ARG A 29 10.85 4.08 -9.28
N ALA A 30 11.18 5.23 -9.86
CA ALA A 30 10.28 6.36 -9.97
C ALA A 30 8.91 5.78 -10.32
N PRO A 31 7.85 6.10 -9.56
CA PRO A 31 6.54 5.54 -9.83
C PRO A 31 6.29 5.77 -11.31
N ALA A 32 6.02 4.68 -12.03
CA ALA A 32 5.58 4.77 -13.40
C ALA A 32 4.40 5.72 -13.33
N ARG A 33 4.59 6.94 -13.85
CA ARG A 33 3.58 7.98 -13.81
C ARG A 33 2.48 7.50 -14.74
N VAL A 34 1.58 6.69 -14.20
CA VAL A 34 0.36 6.26 -14.87
C VAL A 34 -0.28 7.55 -15.32
N ALA A 35 -0.45 7.67 -16.64
CA ALA A 35 -0.95 8.87 -17.26
C ALA A 35 -2.23 9.27 -16.52
N ARG A 36 -2.24 10.48 -15.93
CA ARG A 36 -3.41 11.04 -15.25
C ARG A 36 -4.58 11.00 -16.23
N GLY A 37 -5.45 10.00 -16.07
CA GLY A 37 -6.68 9.84 -16.81
C GLY A 37 -7.63 10.95 -16.42
N THR A 38 -7.92 11.83 -17.37
CA THR A 38 -8.84 12.95 -17.21
C THR A 38 -10.28 12.44 -17.31
N ALA A 39 -10.76 11.78 -16.26
CA ALA A 39 -12.15 11.59 -15.85
C ALA A 39 -12.15 10.46 -14.81
N ALA A 40 -12.58 10.73 -13.57
CA ALA A 40 -12.90 9.65 -12.65
C ALA A 40 -14.00 8.81 -13.31
N THR A 41 -13.69 7.55 -13.66
CA THR A 41 -14.64 6.64 -14.27
C THR A 41 -15.47 6.03 -13.16
N SER A 42 -16.72 6.47 -13.04
CA SER A 42 -17.65 5.89 -12.08
C SER A 42 -17.76 4.37 -12.30
N LEU A 43 -17.72 3.60 -11.20
CA LEU A 43 -17.88 2.14 -11.24
C LEU A 43 -19.15 1.72 -11.98
N ASP A 44 -20.22 2.52 -11.91
CA ASP A 44 -21.51 2.25 -12.58
C ASP A 44 -21.40 2.21 -14.12
N SER A 45 -20.35 2.82 -14.68
CA SER A 45 -20.13 2.87 -16.13
C SER A 45 -19.25 1.74 -16.66
N LEU A 46 -18.73 0.89 -15.77
CA LEU A 46 -17.80 -0.18 -16.10
C LEU A 46 -18.52 -1.48 -16.46
N SER A 47 -17.91 -2.24 -17.35
CA SER A 47 -18.31 -3.61 -17.65
C SER A 47 -17.98 -4.56 -16.50
N LEU A 48 -18.64 -5.72 -16.46
CA LEU A 48 -18.35 -6.77 -15.47
C LEU A 48 -16.88 -7.19 -15.49
N ALA A 49 -16.26 -7.28 -16.67
CA ALA A 49 -14.86 -7.67 -16.81
C ALA A 49 -13.91 -6.63 -16.20
N GLU A 50 -14.22 -5.34 -16.37
CA GLU A 50 -13.47 -4.25 -15.74
C GLU A 50 -13.65 -4.28 -14.22
N LEU A 51 -14.87 -4.45 -13.71
CA LEU A 51 -15.12 -4.59 -12.28
C LEU A 51 -14.37 -5.78 -11.66
N GLN A 52 -14.31 -6.91 -12.37
CA GLN A 52 -13.53 -8.08 -11.94
C GLN A 52 -12.03 -7.78 -11.90
N LEU A 53 -11.51 -7.05 -12.89
CA LEU A 53 -10.10 -6.66 -12.91
C LEU A 53 -9.77 -5.70 -11.76
N LEU A 54 -10.66 -4.75 -11.46
CA LEU A 54 -10.49 -3.83 -10.33
C LEU A 54 -10.47 -4.58 -9.00
N ALA A 55 -11.41 -5.50 -8.78
CA ALA A 55 -11.45 -6.33 -7.59
C ALA A 55 -10.16 -7.17 -7.43
N GLN A 56 -9.67 -7.77 -8.51
CA GLN A 56 -8.40 -8.51 -8.47
C GLN A 56 -7.20 -7.62 -8.14
N MET A 57 -7.20 -6.38 -8.63
CA MET A 57 -6.13 -5.43 -8.35
C MET A 57 -6.17 -4.96 -6.90
N GLU A 58 -7.36 -4.65 -6.38
CA GLU A 58 -7.59 -4.35 -4.97
C GLU A 58 -7.11 -5.50 -4.06
N ASP A 59 -7.55 -6.74 -4.33
CA ASP A 59 -7.12 -7.94 -3.60
C ASP A 59 -5.59 -8.13 -3.62
N SER A 60 -4.95 -7.82 -4.75
CA SER A 60 -3.50 -7.92 -4.89
C SER A 60 -2.78 -6.88 -4.04
N LEU A 61 -3.29 -5.65 -4.01
CA LEU A 61 -2.73 -4.57 -3.20
C LEU A 61 -2.93 -4.84 -1.70
N ILE A 62 -4.11 -5.28 -1.30
CA ILE A 62 -4.39 -5.67 0.09
C ILE A 62 -3.44 -6.79 0.53
N ARG A 63 -3.22 -7.81 -0.31
CA ARG A 63 -2.25 -8.87 -0.03
C ARG A 63 -0.81 -8.37 0.09
N ALA A 64 -0.40 -7.41 -0.75
CA ALA A 64 0.93 -6.81 -0.62
C ALA A 64 1.08 -6.12 0.75
N ILE A 65 0.06 -5.39 1.19
CA ILE A 65 0.04 -4.70 2.50
C ILE A 65 -0.02 -5.70 3.67
N GLN A 66 -0.70 -6.85 3.50
CA GLN A 66 -0.68 -7.94 4.50
C GLN A 66 0.71 -8.57 4.62
N GLN A 67 1.45 -8.69 3.52
CA GLN A 67 2.82 -9.24 3.51
C GLN A 67 3.84 -8.26 4.10
N ASP A 68 3.70 -6.98 3.79
CA ASP A 68 4.47 -5.90 4.39
C ASP A 68 3.54 -4.76 4.83
N SER A 69 3.24 -4.74 6.14
CA SER A 69 2.42 -3.69 6.76
C SER A 69 3.02 -2.28 6.68
N GLY A 70 4.28 -2.16 6.25
CA GLY A 70 4.98 -0.91 5.99
C GLY A 70 5.01 -0.49 4.51
N ASP A 71 4.39 -1.25 3.60
CA ASP A 71 4.39 -0.94 2.17
C ASP A 71 3.48 0.25 1.85
N MET A 72 4.03 1.45 2.04
CA MET A 72 3.37 2.71 1.71
C MET A 72 3.07 2.85 0.21
N ALA A 73 3.83 2.18 -0.66
CA ALA A 73 3.58 2.25 -2.10
C ALA A 73 2.29 1.50 -2.45
N ALA A 74 2.11 0.29 -1.91
CA ALA A 74 0.86 -0.45 -2.06
C ALA A 74 -0.34 0.29 -1.46
N MET A 75 -0.17 0.96 -0.32
CA MET A 75 -1.22 1.83 0.26
C MET A 75 -1.58 3.00 -0.66
N ALA A 76 -0.59 3.69 -1.23
CA ALA A 76 -0.83 4.81 -2.15
C ALA A 76 -1.51 4.35 -3.45
N GLU A 77 -1.09 3.22 -4.02
CA GLU A 77 -1.72 2.66 -5.22
C GLU A 77 -3.16 2.21 -4.94
N LEU A 78 -3.45 1.66 -3.77
CA LEU A 78 -4.82 1.33 -3.35
C LEU A 78 -5.70 2.59 -3.23
N ALA A 79 -5.18 3.64 -2.63
CA ALA A 79 -5.88 4.92 -2.55
C ALA A 79 -6.14 5.53 -3.93
N HIS A 80 -5.15 5.46 -4.83
CA HIS A 80 -5.31 5.91 -6.21
C HIS A 80 -6.35 5.09 -6.96
N LEU A 81 -6.37 3.77 -6.80
CA LEU A 81 -7.41 2.90 -7.35
C LEU A 81 -8.80 3.36 -6.92
N TYR A 82 -8.99 3.62 -5.63
CA TYR A 82 -10.26 4.16 -5.10
C TYR A 82 -10.58 5.54 -5.67
N MET A 83 -9.62 6.46 -5.71
CA MET A 83 -9.83 7.81 -6.26
C MET A 83 -10.17 7.80 -7.75
N LEU A 84 -9.53 6.94 -8.55
CA LEU A 84 -9.78 6.81 -9.99
C LEU A 84 -11.24 6.44 -10.28
N HIS A 85 -11.85 5.68 -9.37
CA HIS A 85 -13.22 5.19 -9.50
C HIS A 85 -14.24 5.94 -8.64
N GLY A 86 -13.85 7.10 -8.09
CA GLY A 86 -14.75 7.97 -7.34
C GLY A 86 -15.02 7.54 -5.90
N ALA A 87 -14.37 6.49 -5.41
CA ALA A 87 -14.47 6.03 -4.02
C ALA A 87 -13.56 6.88 -3.10
N TYR A 88 -13.74 8.20 -3.11
CA TYR A 88 -12.83 9.14 -2.45
C TYR A 88 -12.75 8.96 -0.93
N ASP A 89 -13.85 8.56 -0.28
CA ASP A 89 -13.87 8.28 1.17
C ASP A 89 -13.06 7.03 1.53
N ALA A 90 -13.12 5.98 0.69
CA ALA A 90 -12.34 4.75 0.87
C ALA A 90 -10.83 4.99 0.73
N ALA A 91 -10.42 5.98 -0.08
CA ALA A 91 -9.02 6.37 -0.25
C ALA A 91 -8.39 6.96 1.03
N VAL A 92 -9.20 7.49 1.96
CA VAL A 92 -8.70 8.18 3.16
C VAL A 92 -7.96 7.22 4.09
N GLY A 93 -8.47 6.00 4.30
CA GLY A 93 -7.87 5.00 5.18
C GLY A 93 -6.42 4.64 4.83
N PRO A 94 -6.14 4.14 3.61
CA PRO A 94 -4.78 3.80 3.19
C PRO A 94 -3.84 5.03 3.17
N LEU A 95 -4.30 6.20 2.74
CA LEU A 95 -3.49 7.43 2.76
C LEU A 95 -3.16 7.88 4.18
N ALA A 96 -4.13 7.83 5.09
CA ALA A 96 -3.92 8.14 6.49
C ALA A 96 -2.89 7.20 7.10
N ARG A 97 -2.99 5.89 6.84
CA ARG A 97 -2.02 4.91 7.32
C ARG A 97 -0.61 5.14 6.75
N ALA A 98 -0.49 5.45 5.46
CA ALA A 98 0.80 5.76 4.85
C ALA A 98 1.43 7.03 5.45
N LEU A 99 0.62 8.04 5.76
CA LEU A 99 1.07 9.27 6.44
C LEU A 99 1.43 9.06 7.91
N GLU A 100 0.81 8.11 8.62
CA GLU A 100 1.27 7.71 9.96
C GLU A 100 2.68 7.11 9.92
N LEU A 101 2.99 6.33 8.89
CA LEU A 101 4.31 5.71 8.69
C LEU A 101 5.37 6.74 8.25
N ALA A 102 4.98 7.71 7.41
CA ALA A 102 5.87 8.77 6.94
C ALA A 102 5.16 10.15 6.90
N PRO A 103 5.14 10.89 8.02
CA PRO A 103 4.42 12.16 8.15
C PRO A 103 4.91 13.29 7.24
N ASP A 104 6.16 13.19 6.77
CA ASP A 104 6.84 14.22 5.97
C ASP A 104 6.65 14.04 4.45
N ARG A 105 5.83 13.05 4.03
CA ARG A 105 5.55 12.76 2.62
C ARG A 105 4.51 13.72 2.04
N GLU A 106 5.01 14.81 1.46
CA GLU A 106 4.16 15.83 0.83
C GLU A 106 3.34 15.33 -0.37
N ASP A 107 3.83 14.30 -1.07
CA ASP A 107 3.10 13.62 -2.13
C ASP A 107 1.83 12.93 -1.60
N LEU A 108 1.96 12.14 -0.53
CA LEU A 108 0.82 11.49 0.12
C LEU A 108 -0.16 12.51 0.73
N ARG A 109 0.36 13.59 1.32
CA ARG A 109 -0.46 14.69 1.83
C ARG A 109 -1.23 15.39 0.71
N ALA A 110 -0.65 15.52 -0.48
CA ALA A 110 -1.32 16.09 -1.64
C ALA A 110 -2.43 15.16 -2.16
N GLU A 111 -2.22 13.85 -2.19
CA GLU A 111 -3.24 12.87 -2.57
C GLU A 111 -4.41 12.87 -1.57
N LEU A 112 -4.14 12.93 -0.26
CA LEU A 112 -5.18 13.02 0.76
C LEU A 112 -6.04 14.28 0.61
N ARG A 113 -5.42 15.45 0.39
CA ARG A 113 -6.15 16.69 0.11
C ARG A 113 -6.99 16.58 -1.16
N LEU A 114 -6.49 15.90 -2.18
CA LEU A 114 -7.24 15.66 -3.41
C LEU A 114 -8.45 14.75 -3.16
N ALA A 115 -8.30 13.68 -2.39
CA ALA A 115 -9.39 12.81 -1.98
C ALA A 115 -10.48 13.60 -1.21
N PHE A 116 -10.09 14.46 -0.25
CA PHE A 116 -11.04 15.32 0.45
C PHE A 116 -11.76 16.29 -0.48
N GLN A 117 -11.03 16.96 -1.38
CA GLN A 117 -11.63 17.91 -2.32
C GLN A 117 -12.63 17.22 -3.26
N LEU A 118 -12.29 16.06 -3.79
CA LEU A 118 -13.14 15.33 -4.74
C LEU A 118 -14.33 14.66 -4.03
N GLY A 119 -14.12 14.15 -2.83
CA GLY A 119 -15.16 13.54 -1.98
C GLY A 119 -16.04 14.55 -1.24
N GLN A 120 -15.74 15.84 -1.33
CA GLN A 120 -16.40 16.90 -0.54
C GLN A 120 -16.39 16.61 0.96
N LEU A 121 -15.29 16.01 1.43
CA LEU A 121 -15.08 15.64 2.82
C LEU A 121 -14.48 16.82 3.57
N ASP A 122 -14.91 17.02 4.82
CA ASP A 122 -14.38 18.07 5.66
C ASP A 122 -13.18 17.54 6.46
N GLU A 123 -11.97 17.95 6.06
CA GLU A 123 -10.70 17.61 6.71
C GLU A 123 -10.71 17.91 8.21
N GLN A 124 -11.46 18.91 8.68
CA GLN A 124 -11.52 19.27 10.11
C GLN A 124 -12.30 18.26 10.95
N HIS A 125 -13.18 17.48 10.31
CA HIS A 125 -14.08 16.54 10.98
C HIS A 125 -13.67 15.07 10.75
N VAL A 126 -12.63 14.82 9.95
CA VAL A 126 -12.10 13.47 9.72
C VAL A 126 -10.97 13.18 10.70
N ASP A 127 -11.18 12.20 11.58
CA ASP A 127 -10.12 11.64 12.42
C ASP A 127 -9.25 10.69 11.58
N LEU A 128 -8.12 11.20 11.08
CA LEU A 128 -7.18 10.41 10.27
C LEU A 128 -6.60 9.21 11.03
N ALA A 129 -6.37 9.34 12.34
CA ALA A 129 -5.86 8.22 13.13
C ALA A 129 -6.92 7.13 13.28
N ALA A 130 -8.21 7.49 13.38
CA ALA A 130 -9.30 6.51 13.34
C ALA A 130 -9.37 5.80 11.98
N ARG A 131 -9.32 6.56 10.87
CA ARG A 131 -9.34 5.99 9.50
C ARG A 131 -8.18 5.05 9.24
N ALA A 132 -6.97 5.38 9.72
CA ALA A 132 -5.82 4.50 9.60
C ALA A 132 -5.98 3.19 10.39
N ARG A 133 -6.54 3.26 11.61
CA ARG A 133 -6.84 2.07 12.42
C ARG A 133 -7.89 1.17 11.77
N GLU A 134 -9.00 1.75 11.33
CA GLU A 134 -10.05 1.04 10.59
C GLU A 134 -9.51 0.35 9.35
N PHE A 135 -8.64 1.03 8.60
CA PHE A 135 -7.97 0.45 7.43
C PHE A 135 -7.09 -0.75 7.79
N VAL A 136 -6.28 -0.65 8.85
CA VAL A 136 -5.44 -1.76 9.32
C VAL A 136 -6.29 -2.95 9.76
N GLU A 137 -7.40 -2.71 10.44
CA GLU A 137 -8.35 -3.76 10.81
C GLU A 137 -8.96 -4.44 9.58
N LEU A 138 -9.43 -3.66 8.60
CA LEU A 138 -9.97 -4.18 7.34
C LEU A 138 -8.96 -5.08 6.63
N VAL A 139 -7.73 -4.60 6.45
CA VAL A 139 -6.66 -5.36 5.79
C VAL A 139 -6.34 -6.65 6.56
N ALA A 140 -6.41 -6.66 7.89
CA ALA A 140 -6.21 -7.86 8.69
C ALA A 140 -7.35 -8.88 8.54
N MET A 141 -8.58 -8.42 8.35
CA MET A 141 -9.79 -9.26 8.29
C MET A 141 -9.99 -9.93 6.91
N GLU A 142 -9.55 -9.31 5.83
CA GLU A 142 -9.65 -9.79 4.43
C GLU A 142 -8.87 -11.11 4.17
N GLY A 143 -8.16 -11.66 5.15
CA GLY A 143 -7.48 -12.96 5.09
C GLY A 143 -8.14 -14.10 5.90
N HIS A 144 -9.23 -13.82 6.63
CA HIS A 144 -9.85 -14.75 7.58
C HIS A 144 -11.20 -15.32 7.13
N GLY A 145 -11.54 -15.18 5.84
CA GLY A 145 -12.69 -15.85 5.23
C GLY A 145 -12.40 -17.34 5.01
N CYS A 146 -12.68 -18.16 6.03
CA CYS A 146 -12.89 -19.60 5.88
C CYS A 146 -14.33 -19.91 5.46
#